data_AF-A0A314XKH0-F1
#
_entry.id   AF-A0A314XKH0-F1
#
_cell.length_a   1.000
_cell.length_b   1.000
_cell.length_c   1.000
_cell.angle_alpha   90.00
_cell.angle_beta   90.00
_cell.angle_gamma   90.00
#
_symmetry.space_group_name_H-M   'P 1'
#
loop_
_entity.id
_entity.type
_entity.pdbx_description
1 polymer ?
#
loop_
_entity_poly.entity_id
_entity_poly.type
_entity_poly.pdbx_seq_one_letter_code
_entity_poly.pdbx_strand_id
1 'polypeptide(L)'
;MEFRSCLDTAMALGLLDSAQLDELQVRLAEGEEMIGRYVEAGMRMTEGCSLEQEFVEIKQQAQPAMARLKENDLAVHRENEELAQVEAQITELQARRDLILERRDPAVAAGTELKSSAKQLLKTTAEKKKALVERKVIRARWQADIDGGDIAWRRITCLLWGMFSEGV
;
A
#
# COMPACT_ATOMS: atom_id res chain seq x y z
N MET A 1 -1.35 -38.62 -70.00
CA MET A 1 -1.37 -39.18 -71.38
C MET A 1 -2.15 -40.50 -71.46
N GLU A 2 -2.19 -41.30 -70.38
CA GLU A 2 -2.81 -42.63 -70.40
C GLU A 2 -4.36 -42.63 -70.45
N PHE A 3 -5.01 -41.68 -69.77
CA PHE A 3 -6.48 -41.68 -69.66
C PHE A 3 -7.21 -41.41 -70.99
N ARG A 4 -6.69 -40.50 -71.83
CA ARG A 4 -7.25 -40.25 -73.17
C ARG A 4 -7.14 -41.48 -74.06
N SER A 5 -6.00 -42.16 -74.02
CA SER A 5 -5.79 -43.42 -74.73
C SER A 5 -6.73 -44.53 -74.25
N CYS A 6 -7.06 -44.59 -72.96
CA CYS A 6 -8.07 -45.51 -72.43
C CYS A 6 -9.48 -45.19 -72.96
N LEU A 7 -9.85 -43.91 -73.05
CA LEU A 7 -11.14 -43.50 -73.61
C LEU A 7 -11.25 -43.86 -75.10
N ASP A 8 -10.19 -43.65 -75.88
CA ASP A 8 -10.12 -44.03 -77.30
C ASP A 8 -10.24 -45.55 -77.48
N THR A 9 -9.59 -46.31 -76.60
CA THR A 9 -9.67 -47.79 -76.60
C THR A 9 -11.09 -48.28 -76.23
N ALA A 10 -11.73 -47.64 -75.26
CA ALA A 10 -13.11 -47.97 -74.86
C ALA A 10 -14.12 -47.71 -75.99
N MET A 11 -13.95 -46.62 -76.75
CA MET A 11 -14.73 -46.37 -77.97
C MET A 11 -14.47 -47.45 -79.03
N ALA A 12 -13.20 -47.82 -79.28
CA ALA A 12 -12.85 -48.85 -80.27
C ALA A 12 -13.41 -50.24 -79.93
N LEU A 13 -13.61 -50.53 -78.64
CA LEU A 13 -14.26 -51.76 -78.15
C LEU A 13 -15.80 -51.68 -78.13
N GLY A 14 -16.38 -50.54 -78.55
CA GLY A 14 -17.83 -50.31 -78.57
C GLY A 14 -18.47 -50.14 -77.18
N LEU A 15 -17.65 -49.83 -76.17
CA LEU A 15 -18.11 -49.63 -74.77
C LEU A 15 -18.63 -48.21 -74.53
N LEU A 16 -18.27 -47.27 -75.41
CA LEU A 16 -18.74 -45.89 -75.40
C LEU A 16 -19.25 -45.53 -76.80
N ASP A 17 -20.35 -44.78 -76.85
CA ASP A 17 -20.74 -44.09 -78.07
C ASP A 17 -19.99 -42.75 -78.22
N SER A 18 -20.11 -42.13 -79.39
CA SER A 18 -19.42 -40.87 -79.70
C SER A 18 -19.80 -39.74 -78.74
N ALA A 19 -21.06 -39.67 -78.32
CA ALA A 19 -21.53 -38.58 -77.45
C ALA A 19 -21.00 -38.75 -76.02
N GLN A 20 -20.92 -39.99 -75.53
CA GLN A 20 -20.31 -40.31 -74.24
C GLN A 20 -18.81 -40.04 -74.22
N LEU A 21 -18.11 -40.33 -75.34
CA LEU A 21 -16.70 -40.01 -75.47
C LEU A 21 -16.47 -38.49 -75.42
N ASP A 22 -17.25 -37.71 -76.18
CA ASP A 22 -17.16 -36.25 -76.20
C ASP A 22 -17.40 -35.65 -74.80
N GLU A 23 -18.42 -36.12 -74.08
CA GLU A 23 -18.72 -35.66 -72.72
C GLU A 23 -17.58 -35.95 -71.74
N LEU A 24 -16.99 -37.15 -71.81
CA LEU A 24 -15.87 -37.53 -70.95
C LEU A 24 -14.59 -36.76 -71.30
N GLN A 25 -14.36 -36.44 -72.57
CA GLN A 25 -13.23 -35.60 -73.00
C GLN A 25 -13.38 -34.16 -72.50
N VAL A 26 -14.58 -33.59 -72.54
CA VAL A 26 -14.87 -32.25 -71.99
C VAL A 26 -14.62 -32.23 -70.48
N ARG A 27 -15.17 -33.19 -69.72
CA ARG A 27 -14.94 -33.27 -68.27
C ARG A 27 -13.48 -33.49 -67.90
N LEU A 28 -12.74 -34.24 -68.71
CA LEU A 28 -11.30 -34.43 -68.52
C LEU A 28 -10.54 -33.11 -68.75
N ALA A 29 -10.89 -32.34 -69.79
CA ALA A 29 -10.30 -31.04 -70.05
C ALA A 29 -10.58 -30.03 -68.92
N GLU A 30 -11.81 -29.99 -68.41
CA GLU A 30 -12.19 -29.17 -67.25
C GLU A 30 -11.40 -29.56 -65.98
N GLY A 31 -11.20 -30.87 -65.76
CA GLY A 31 -10.40 -31.39 -64.65
C GLY A 31 -8.92 -31.03 -64.78
N GLU A 32 -8.34 -31.14 -65.98
CA GLU A 32 -6.97 -30.72 -66.26
C GLU A 32 -6.79 -29.21 -66.05
N GLU A 33 -7.74 -28.40 -66.48
CA GLU A 33 -7.73 -26.94 -66.28
C GLU A 33 -7.81 -26.59 -64.78
N MET A 34 -8.68 -27.25 -64.02
CA MET A 34 -8.78 -27.09 -62.57
C MET A 34 -7.45 -27.43 -61.88
N ILE A 35 -6.82 -28.55 -62.24
CA ILE A 35 -5.50 -28.92 -61.71
C ILE A 35 -4.46 -27.85 -62.07
N GLY A 36 -4.48 -27.34 -63.31
CA GLY A 36 -3.63 -26.24 -63.73
C GLY A 36 -3.78 -24.99 -62.85
N ARG A 37 -5.02 -24.58 -62.57
CA ARG A 37 -5.32 -23.44 -61.68
C ARG A 37 -4.84 -23.67 -60.24
N TYR A 38 -4.97 -24.89 -59.70
CA TYR A 38 -4.46 -25.23 -58.37
C TYR A 38 -2.93 -25.18 -58.31
N VAL A 39 -2.26 -25.70 -59.34
CA VAL A 39 -0.79 -25.65 -59.46
C VAL A 39 -0.29 -24.22 -59.56
N GLU A 40 -0.97 -23.39 -60.36
CA GLU A 40 -0.64 -21.97 -60.50
C GLU A 40 -0.88 -21.17 -59.20
N ALA A 41 -1.98 -21.45 -58.50
CA ALA A 41 -2.24 -20.87 -57.18
C ALA A 41 -1.18 -21.29 -56.16
N GLY A 42 -0.76 -22.56 -56.17
CA GLY A 42 0.32 -23.06 -55.33
C GLY A 42 1.68 -22.40 -55.65
N MET A 43 1.99 -22.17 -56.92
CA MET A 43 3.19 -21.42 -57.32
C MET A 43 3.11 -19.96 -56.87
N ARG A 44 2.00 -19.27 -57.09
CA ARG A 44 1.82 -17.88 -56.61
C ARG A 44 1.92 -17.75 -55.09
N MET A 45 1.46 -18.75 -54.34
CA MET A 45 1.62 -18.79 -52.88
C MET A 45 3.07 -18.99 -52.44
N THR A 46 3.88 -19.73 -53.20
CA THR A 46 5.29 -20.00 -52.88
C THR A 46 6.24 -18.92 -53.40
N GLU A 47 5.86 -18.23 -54.48
CA GLU A 47 6.55 -17.03 -55.01
C GLU A 47 6.26 -15.78 -54.16
N GLY A 48 5.13 -15.75 -53.44
CA GLY A 48 4.64 -14.58 -52.70
C GLY A 48 5.48 -14.15 -51.50
N CYS A 49 6.16 -15.08 -50.82
CA CYS A 49 7.22 -14.85 -49.82
C CYS A 49 7.75 -16.22 -49.39
N SER A 50 9.07 -16.36 -49.21
CA SER A 50 9.63 -17.56 -48.59
C SER A 50 9.32 -17.52 -47.10
N LEU A 51 8.48 -18.45 -46.62
CA LEU A 51 8.18 -18.61 -45.19
C LEU A 51 9.46 -18.69 -44.32
N GLU A 52 10.52 -19.27 -44.88
CA GLU A 52 11.83 -19.36 -44.22
C GLU A 52 12.43 -17.97 -43.97
N GLN A 53 12.31 -17.07 -44.95
CA GLN A 53 12.82 -15.70 -44.87
C GLN A 53 12.01 -14.85 -43.89
N GLU A 54 10.68 -14.93 -43.94
CA GLU A 54 9.80 -14.25 -42.98
C GLU A 54 10.08 -14.73 -41.55
N PHE A 55 10.30 -16.04 -41.36
CA PHE A 55 10.64 -16.60 -40.05
C PHE A 55 11.98 -16.07 -39.53
N VAL A 56 12.99 -15.94 -40.40
CA VAL A 56 14.29 -15.35 -40.04
C VAL A 56 14.14 -13.87 -39.67
N GLU A 57 13.38 -13.10 -40.44
CA GLU A 57 13.13 -11.68 -40.16
C GLU A 57 12.38 -11.48 -38.85
N ILE A 58 11.32 -12.26 -38.58
CA ILE A 58 10.58 -12.23 -37.31
C ILE A 58 11.50 -12.58 -36.15
N LYS A 59 12.36 -13.61 -36.29
CA LYS A 59 13.30 -14.01 -35.25
C LYS A 59 14.32 -12.91 -34.96
N GLN A 60 14.86 -12.25 -35.99
CA GLN A 60 15.77 -11.11 -35.82
C GLN A 60 15.08 -9.92 -35.15
N GLN A 61 13.85 -9.60 -35.55
CA GLN A 61 13.08 -8.50 -34.96
C GLN A 61 12.65 -8.78 -33.51
N ALA A 62 12.35 -10.03 -33.16
CA ALA A 62 11.93 -10.43 -31.82
C ALA A 62 13.11 -10.53 -30.83
N GLN A 63 14.33 -10.75 -31.31
CA GLN A 63 15.53 -10.89 -30.49
C GLN A 63 15.80 -9.68 -29.56
N PRO A 64 15.74 -8.41 -30.02
CA PRO A 64 15.88 -7.26 -29.12
C PRO A 64 14.74 -7.15 -28.11
N ALA A 65 13.51 -7.51 -28.48
CA ALA A 65 12.38 -7.52 -27.55
C ALA A 65 12.59 -8.55 -26.43
N MET A 66 13.07 -9.75 -26.75
CA MET A 66 13.42 -10.75 -25.74
C MET A 66 14.58 -10.30 -24.83
N ALA A 67 15.58 -9.61 -25.37
CA ALA A 67 16.69 -9.08 -24.57
C ALA A 67 16.17 -8.06 -23.54
N ARG A 68 15.32 -7.13 -23.99
CA ARG A 68 14.68 -6.13 -23.11
C ARG A 68 13.79 -6.76 -22.04
N LEU A 69 13.04 -7.81 -22.39
CA LEU A 69 12.22 -8.52 -21.40
C LEU A 69 13.08 -9.12 -20.29
N LYS A 70 14.21 -9.75 -20.63
CA LYS A 70 15.14 -10.29 -19.62
C LYS A 70 15.75 -9.19 -18.74
N GLU A 71 16.12 -8.06 -19.32
CA GLU A 71 16.62 -6.92 -18.55
C GLU A 71 15.55 -6.37 -17.60
N ASN A 72 14.31 -6.27 -18.06
CA ASN A 72 13.18 -5.85 -17.23
C ASN A 72 12.91 -6.84 -16.10
N ASP A 73 12.95 -8.14 -16.35
CA ASP A 73 12.76 -9.16 -15.30
C ASP A 73 13.82 -9.01 -14.19
N LEU A 74 15.07 -8.74 -14.57
CA LEU A 74 16.15 -8.46 -13.62
C LEU A 74 15.98 -7.12 -12.88
N ALA A 75 15.43 -6.10 -13.54
CA ALA A 75 15.12 -4.83 -12.92
C ALA A 75 13.99 -4.99 -11.89
N VAL A 76 12.89 -5.65 -12.26
CA VAL A 76 11.77 -5.94 -11.37
C VAL A 76 12.20 -6.75 -10.17
N HIS A 77 13.09 -7.74 -10.34
CA HIS A 77 13.64 -8.48 -9.19
C HIS A 77 14.38 -7.58 -8.21
N ARG A 78 15.23 -6.68 -8.69
CA ARG A 78 15.96 -5.73 -7.83
C ARG A 78 15.02 -4.74 -7.15
N GLU A 79 14.06 -4.18 -7.88
CA GLU A 79 13.06 -3.27 -7.31
C GLU A 79 12.23 -3.96 -6.22
N ASN A 80 11.88 -5.23 -6.39
CA ASN A 80 11.17 -6.00 -5.37
C ASN A 80 12.03 -6.24 -4.11
N GLU A 81 13.34 -6.46 -4.25
CA GLU A 81 14.26 -6.56 -3.11
C GLU A 81 14.38 -5.23 -2.36
N GLU A 82 14.50 -4.12 -3.09
CA GLU A 82 14.53 -2.77 -2.52
C GLU A 82 13.21 -2.44 -1.81
N LEU A 83 12.07 -2.78 -2.41
CA LEU A 83 10.75 -2.62 -1.79
C LEU A 83 10.64 -3.41 -0.49
N ALA A 84 11.06 -4.69 -0.47
CA ALA A 84 11.08 -5.50 0.75
C ALA A 84 11.96 -4.88 1.84
N GLN A 85 13.10 -4.28 1.48
CA GLN A 85 13.96 -3.57 2.42
C GLN A 85 13.28 -2.32 2.98
N VAL A 86 12.61 -1.53 2.15
CA VAL A 86 11.88 -0.33 2.56
C VAL A 86 10.71 -0.69 3.48
N GLU A 87 9.96 -1.74 3.17
CA GLU A 87 8.87 -2.24 4.03
C GLU A 87 9.37 -2.66 5.41
N ALA A 88 10.53 -3.32 5.48
CA ALA A 88 11.16 -3.67 6.74
C ALA A 88 11.55 -2.42 7.55
N GLN A 89 12.12 -1.40 6.90
CA GLN A 89 12.45 -0.13 7.57
C GLN A 89 11.21 0.61 8.06
N ILE A 90 10.11 0.64 7.28
CA ILE A 90 8.85 1.23 7.69
C ILE A 90 8.32 0.54 8.95
N THR A 91 8.35 -0.80 8.98
CA THR A 91 7.94 -1.58 10.15
C THR A 91 8.77 -1.25 11.38
N GLU A 92 10.09 -1.12 11.23
CA GLU A 92 10.98 -0.72 12.33
C GLU A 92 10.68 0.70 12.83
N LEU A 93 10.48 1.65 11.91
CA LEU A 93 10.16 3.03 12.26
C LEU A 93 8.80 3.14 12.96
N GLN A 94 7.82 2.34 12.55
CA GLN A 94 6.52 2.24 13.23
C GLN A 94 6.70 1.72 14.66
N ALA A 95 7.45 0.63 14.86
CA ALA A 95 7.73 0.10 16.19
C ALA A 95 8.45 1.12 17.10
N ARG A 96 9.42 1.87 16.54
CA ARG A 96 10.12 2.94 17.28
C ARG A 96 9.18 4.08 17.65
N ARG A 97 8.28 4.49 16.74
CA ARG A 97 7.27 5.53 17.00
C ARG A 97 6.36 5.10 18.15
N ASP A 98 5.87 3.87 18.13
CA ASP A 98 4.93 3.38 19.13
C ASP A 98 5.58 3.33 20.52
N LEU A 99 6.86 2.93 20.60
CA LEU A 99 7.64 2.99 21.84
C LEU A 99 7.79 4.43 22.38
N ILE A 100 7.99 5.41 21.49
CA ILE A 100 8.07 6.83 21.90
C ILE A 100 6.72 7.30 22.46
N LEU A 101 5.62 6.91 21.82
CA LEU A 101 4.28 7.25 22.27
C LEU A 101 3.97 6.64 23.65
N GLU A 102 4.28 5.35 23.83
CA GLU A 102 4.14 4.67 25.13
C GLU A 102 4.89 5.38 26.25
N ARG A 103 6.08 5.92 25.98
CA ARG A 103 6.87 6.65 27.00
C ARG A 103 6.36 8.06 27.24
N ARG A 104 5.90 8.73 26.19
CA ARG A 104 5.48 10.13 26.26
C ARG A 104 4.15 10.28 27.01
N ASP A 105 3.18 9.42 26.75
CA ASP A 105 1.82 9.62 27.24
C ASP A 105 1.73 9.56 28.79
N PRO A 106 2.38 8.62 29.49
CA PRO A 106 2.47 8.63 30.95
C PRO A 106 3.22 9.85 31.49
N ALA A 107 4.29 10.29 30.82
CA ALA A 107 5.06 11.45 31.25
C ALA A 107 4.24 12.75 31.15
N VAL A 108 3.41 12.87 30.10
CA VAL A 108 2.48 14.00 29.94
C VAL A 108 1.41 13.96 31.03
N ALA A 109 0.82 12.80 31.32
CA ALA A 109 -0.17 12.65 32.39
C ALA A 109 0.42 13.03 33.75
N ALA A 110 1.59 12.49 34.11
CA ALA A 110 2.30 12.84 35.34
C ALA A 110 2.62 14.34 35.41
N GLY A 111 3.01 14.96 34.30
CA GLY A 111 3.24 16.41 34.23
C GLY A 111 1.99 17.23 34.53
N THR A 112 0.82 16.81 34.02
CA THR A 112 -0.46 17.49 34.33
C THR A 112 -0.88 17.33 35.78
N GLU A 113 -0.66 16.15 36.36
CA GLU A 113 -0.95 15.87 37.77
C GLU A 113 -0.06 16.72 38.67
N LEU A 114 1.26 16.70 38.46
CA LEU A 114 2.21 17.51 39.22
C LEU A 114 1.88 19.00 39.16
N LYS A 115 1.49 19.51 37.98
CA LYS A 115 1.07 20.91 37.82
C LYS A 115 -0.20 21.21 38.64
N SER A 116 -1.16 20.30 38.66
CA SER A 116 -2.38 20.44 39.46
C SER A 116 -2.09 20.42 40.96
N SER A 117 -1.24 19.50 41.43
CA SER A 117 -0.81 19.40 42.82
C SER A 117 -0.03 20.63 43.26
N ALA A 118 0.91 21.11 42.44
CA ALA A 118 1.65 22.34 42.71
C ALA A 118 0.72 23.55 42.86
N LYS A 119 -0.31 23.66 42.01
CA LYS A 119 -1.31 24.74 42.10
C LYS A 119 -2.11 24.67 43.40
N GLN A 120 -2.49 23.47 43.84
CA GLN A 120 -3.16 23.28 45.14
C GLN A 120 -2.25 23.61 46.33
N LEU A 121 -0.98 23.20 46.30
CA LEU A 121 -0.01 23.53 47.35
C LEU A 121 0.24 25.05 47.44
N LEU A 122 0.35 25.73 46.30
CA LEU A 122 0.49 27.19 46.28
C LEU A 122 -0.75 27.88 46.85
N LYS A 123 -1.95 27.41 46.52
CA LYS A 123 -3.19 27.93 47.08
C LYS A 123 -3.25 27.74 48.60
N THR A 124 -3.01 26.52 49.08
CA THR A 124 -3.06 26.20 50.52
C THR A 124 -1.97 26.94 51.31
N THR A 125 -0.77 27.12 50.75
CA THR A 125 0.29 27.92 51.40
C THR A 125 -0.04 29.40 51.45
N ALA A 126 -0.68 29.97 50.41
CA ALA A 126 -1.17 31.34 50.43
C ALA A 126 -2.25 31.54 51.52
N GLU A 127 -3.21 30.61 51.62
CA GLU A 127 -4.24 30.62 52.65
C GLU A 127 -3.63 30.51 54.07
N LYS A 128 -2.68 29.58 54.28
CA LYS A 128 -1.97 29.46 55.56
C LYS A 128 -1.19 30.72 55.92
N LYS A 129 -0.54 31.38 54.96
CA LYS A 129 0.14 32.67 55.17
C LYS A 129 -0.86 33.74 55.59
N LYS A 130 -2.01 33.83 54.93
CA LYS A 130 -3.07 34.79 55.29
C LYS A 130 -3.56 34.57 56.72
N ALA A 131 -3.89 33.32 57.07
CA ALA A 131 -4.32 32.96 58.43
C ALA A 131 -3.24 33.26 59.49
N LEU A 132 -1.96 33.06 59.16
CA LEU A 132 -0.85 33.41 60.06
C LEU A 132 -0.75 34.92 60.29
N VAL A 133 -0.92 35.74 59.24
CA VAL A 133 -0.93 37.20 59.35
C VAL A 133 -2.10 37.66 60.21
N GLU A 134 -3.30 37.15 59.97
CA GLU A 134 -4.50 37.44 60.78
C GLU A 134 -4.26 37.07 62.26
N ARG A 135 -3.71 35.89 62.53
CA ARG A 135 -3.37 35.46 63.90
C ARG A 135 -2.32 36.35 64.57
N LYS A 136 -1.32 36.84 63.82
CA LYS A 136 -0.33 37.80 64.33
C LYS A 136 -0.97 39.14 64.70
N VAL A 137 -1.90 39.64 63.86
CA VAL A 137 -2.64 40.89 64.15
C VAL A 137 -3.50 40.74 65.40
N ILE A 138 -4.25 39.65 65.53
CA ILE A 138 -5.06 39.37 66.73
C ILE A 138 -4.18 39.33 67.98
N ARG A 139 -3.04 38.62 67.91
CA ARG A 139 -2.09 38.53 69.03
C ARG A 139 -1.53 39.91 69.42
N ALA A 140 -1.15 40.74 68.44
CA ALA A 140 -0.63 42.08 68.72
C ALA A 140 -1.67 42.97 69.40
N ARG A 141 -2.94 42.90 68.96
CA ARG A 141 -4.04 43.63 69.59
C ARG A 141 -4.30 43.17 71.02
N TRP A 142 -4.35 41.86 71.26
CA TRP A 142 -4.48 41.30 72.59
C TRP A 142 -3.35 41.74 73.54
N GLN A 143 -2.11 41.76 73.05
CA GLN A 143 -0.96 42.21 73.85
C GLN A 143 -1.10 43.69 74.23
N ALA A 144 -1.50 44.55 73.29
CA ALA A 144 -1.75 45.97 73.57
C ALA A 144 -2.85 46.20 74.62
N ASP A 145 -3.94 45.43 74.55
CA ASP A 145 -5.04 45.49 75.54
C ASP A 145 -4.56 45.04 76.93
N ILE A 146 -3.70 44.02 77.02
CA ILE A 146 -3.06 43.58 78.27
C ILE A 146 -2.14 44.68 78.81
N ASP A 147 -1.30 45.29 77.98
CA ASP A 147 -0.31 46.29 78.40
C ASP A 147 -0.96 47.63 78.80
N GLY A 148 -2.13 47.96 78.24
CA GLY A 148 -2.93 49.14 78.58
C GLY A 148 -3.66 49.09 79.93
N GLY A 149 -3.61 47.95 80.63
CA GLY A 149 -4.09 47.84 82.02
C GLY A 149 -5.59 47.58 82.20
N ASP A 150 -6.31 47.10 81.19
CA ASP A 150 -7.72 46.72 81.33
C ASP A 150 -7.87 45.38 82.07
N ILE A 151 -8.07 45.45 83.39
CA ILE A 151 -8.12 44.32 84.33
C ILE A 151 -9.31 43.39 84.04
N ALA A 152 -10.43 43.93 83.55
CA ALA A 152 -11.61 43.12 83.21
C ALA A 152 -11.33 42.25 81.98
N TRP A 153 -10.64 42.82 80.98
CA TRP A 153 -10.22 42.10 79.79
C TRP A 153 -9.15 41.03 80.09
N ARG A 154 -8.17 41.30 80.97
CA ARG A 154 -7.17 40.30 81.39
C ARG A 154 -7.78 39.01 81.96
N ARG A 155 -8.91 39.12 82.67
CA ARG A 155 -9.58 37.95 83.28
C ARG A 155 -10.32 37.09 82.25
N ILE A 156 -10.98 37.74 81.28
CA ILE A 156 -11.74 37.06 80.21
C ILE A 156 -10.79 36.40 79.19
N THR A 157 -9.69 37.08 78.85
CA THR A 157 -8.67 36.57 77.90
C THR A 157 -7.96 35.31 78.42
N CYS A 158 -7.58 35.26 79.70
CA CYS A 158 -6.96 34.07 80.30
C CYS A 158 -7.88 32.83 80.28
N LEU A 159 -9.20 33.01 80.46
CA LEU A 159 -10.17 31.91 80.40
C LEU A 159 -10.33 31.34 78.98
N LEU A 160 -10.34 32.21 77.97
CA LEU A 160 -10.43 31.81 76.55
C LEU A 160 -9.15 31.16 76.04
N TRP A 161 -7.97 31.58 76.49
CA TRP A 161 -6.69 31.00 76.08
C TRP A 161 -6.49 29.57 76.62
N GLY A 162 -6.97 29.28 77.84
CA GLY A 162 -6.97 27.92 78.39
C GLY A 162 -7.70 26.91 77.50
N MET A 163 -8.81 27.35 76.87
CA MET A 163 -9.60 26.50 75.96
C MET A 163 -8.96 26.27 74.57
N PHE A 164 -8.09 27.17 74.10
CA PHE A 164 -7.44 27.06 72.79
C PHE A 164 -6.08 26.33 72.83
N SER A 165 -5.56 26.03 74.01
CA SER A 165 -4.23 25.44 74.21
C SER A 165 -4.24 23.90 74.25
N GLU A 166 -5.40 23.28 74.39
CA GLU A 166 -5.54 21.81 74.54
C GLU A 166 -5.71 21.05 73.20
N GLY A 167 -5.59 21.74 72.06
CA GLY A 167 -5.75 21.15 70.72
C GLY A 167 -4.49 21.20 69.85
N VAL A 168 -3.32 20.85 70.41
CA VAL A 168 -2.09 20.56 69.65
C VAL A 168 -1.88 19.06 69.62
#